data_AF-A0A5Z0FAZ0-F1
#
_entry.id   AF-A0A5Z0FAZ0-F1
#
_cell.length_a   1.000
_cell.length_b   1.000
_cell.length_c   1.000
_cell.angle_alpha   90.00
_cell.angle_beta   90.00
_cell.angle_gamma   90.00
#
_symmetry.space_group_name_H-M   'P 1'
#
loop_
_entity.id
_entity.type
_entity.pdbx_description
1 polymer ?
#
loop_
_entity_poly.entity_id
_entity_poly.type
_entity_poly.pdbx_seq_one_letter_code
_entity_poly.pdbx_strand_id
1 'polypeptide(L)'
;AIVPLPEKYHGLTDIEQRYRKRYVDMIMNVEVRKDFLVRSKVVSLIRHFFENKGFLEVETPMMHPIAGGANAKPFVTFHNSLGVERFLRIAPELYLKRLIVGGFEAVFEINRCFRNEGMDLTHNPEFTTIEFYWAYHNYKDLMDLTEELFALLLDKLNLGKTIEFDGKMINFSKPFERITYK
;
A
#
# COMPACT_ATOMS: atom_id res chain seq x y z
N ALA A 1 10.71 20.23 27.34
CA ALA A 1 9.31 19.88 27.02
C ALA A 1 8.41 20.62 28.02
N ILE A 2 7.34 21.28 27.55
CA ILE A 2 6.42 22.09 28.40
C ILE A 2 5.39 21.20 29.12
N VAL A 3 5.24 19.94 28.68
CA VAL A 3 4.46 18.90 29.35
C VAL A 3 5.38 17.72 29.65
N PRO A 4 5.42 17.18 30.89
CA PRO A 4 6.23 16.02 31.20
C PRO A 4 5.75 14.81 30.39
N LEU A 5 6.70 13.98 29.94
CA LEU A 5 6.37 12.73 29.27
C LEU A 5 5.69 11.78 30.26
N PRO A 6 4.76 10.91 29.80
CA PRO A 6 4.25 9.82 30.62
C PRO A 6 5.40 8.99 31.21
N GLU A 7 5.21 8.37 32.37
CA GLU A 7 6.25 7.52 32.96
C GLU A 7 6.70 6.43 32.00
N LYS A 8 8.03 6.30 31.83
CA LYS A 8 8.65 5.36 30.87
C LYS A 8 8.35 3.90 31.17
N TYR A 9 8.08 3.54 32.42
CA TYR A 9 8.00 2.14 32.85
C TYR A 9 6.84 1.35 32.24
N HIS A 10 5.73 2.02 31.91
CA HIS A 10 4.56 1.35 31.35
C HIS A 10 4.35 1.65 29.85
N GLY A 11 5.13 2.58 29.28
CA GLY A 11 4.88 3.09 27.93
C GLY A 11 3.52 3.81 27.83
N LEU A 12 3.19 4.31 26.64
CA LEU A 12 1.82 4.75 26.35
C LEU A 12 1.03 3.52 25.89
N THR A 13 0.11 3.02 26.72
CA THR A 13 -0.64 1.78 26.47
C THR A 13 -2.00 2.00 25.83
N ASP A 14 -2.66 3.12 26.14
CA ASP A 14 -3.97 3.47 25.60
C ASP A 14 -3.90 3.64 24.07
N ILE A 15 -4.57 2.73 23.35
CA ILE A 15 -4.48 2.61 21.89
C ILE A 15 -4.96 3.91 21.21
N GLU A 16 -6.03 4.52 21.72
CA GLU A 16 -6.58 5.75 21.13
C GLU A 16 -5.59 6.91 21.27
N GLN A 17 -5.01 7.11 22.46
CA GLN A 17 -3.99 8.13 22.70
C GLN A 17 -2.74 7.89 21.85
N ARG A 18 -2.30 6.63 21.68
CA ARG A 18 -1.16 6.30 20.80
C ARG A 18 -1.42 6.74 19.36
N TYR A 19 -2.61 6.48 18.84
CA TYR A 19 -2.97 6.82 17.46
C TYR A 19 -3.16 8.33 17.27
N ARG A 20 -3.80 9.03 18.22
CA ARG A 20 -4.00 10.48 18.17
C ARG A 20 -2.71 11.27 18.40
N LYS A 21 -1.84 10.78 19.30
CA LYS A 21 -0.58 11.43 19.68
C LYS A 21 0.61 10.58 19.23
N ARG A 22 0.67 10.28 17.93
CA ARG A 22 1.70 9.41 17.35
C ARG A 22 3.13 9.85 17.68
N TYR A 23 3.36 11.15 17.81
CA TYR A 23 4.65 11.71 18.22
C TYR A 23 5.07 11.28 19.64
N VAL A 24 4.13 11.19 20.60
CA VAL A 24 4.40 10.64 21.94
C VAL A 24 4.61 9.14 21.86
N ASP A 25 3.77 8.44 21.09
CA ASP A 25 3.88 6.99 20.91
C ASP A 25 5.26 6.58 20.39
N MET A 26 5.81 7.28 19.39
CA MET A 26 7.17 7.02 18.87
C MET A 26 8.30 7.32 19.87
N ILE A 27 8.09 8.27 20.80
CA ILE A 27 9.06 8.55 21.87
C ILE A 27 9.05 7.44 22.92
N MET A 28 7.85 6.95 23.26
CA MET A 28 7.65 5.99 24.35
C MET A 28 7.81 4.53 23.90
N ASN A 29 7.50 4.22 22.64
CA ASN A 29 7.47 2.85 22.11
C ASN A 29 8.40 2.74 20.88
N VAL A 30 9.61 2.23 21.10
CA VAL A 30 10.65 2.12 20.05
C VAL A 30 10.22 1.23 18.89
N GLU A 31 9.41 0.20 19.14
CA GLU A 31 8.89 -0.70 18.11
C GLU A 31 8.05 0.05 17.06
N VAL A 32 7.25 1.05 17.48
CA VAL A 32 6.46 1.87 16.55
C VAL A 32 7.36 2.59 15.55
N ARG A 33 8.51 3.10 16.01
CA ARG A 33 9.50 3.72 15.11
C ARG A 33 10.08 2.71 14.14
N LYS A 34 10.36 1.48 14.59
CA LYS A 34 10.85 0.41 13.71
C LYS A 34 9.82 0.05 12.64
N ASP A 35 8.53 0.02 12.97
CA ASP A 35 7.47 -0.26 11.99
C ASP A 35 7.47 0.75 10.83
N PHE A 36 7.62 2.06 11.12
CA PHE A 36 7.73 3.08 10.08
C PHE A 36 9.01 2.94 9.23
N LEU A 37 10.13 2.56 9.84
CA LEU A 37 11.37 2.30 9.11
C LEU A 37 11.24 1.09 8.19
N VAL A 38 10.62 0.00 8.67
CA VAL A 38 10.34 -1.19 7.86
C VAL A 38 9.40 -0.84 6.72
N ARG A 39 8.30 -0.11 6.98
CA ARG A 39 7.37 0.34 5.95
C ARG A 39 8.07 1.18 4.87
N SER A 40 8.93 2.13 5.27
CA SER A 40 9.71 2.95 4.33
C SER A 40 10.63 2.08 3.47
N LYS A 41 11.32 1.12 4.08
CA LYS A 41 12.20 0.17 3.38
C LYS A 41 11.42 -0.72 2.41
N VAL A 42 10.25 -1.26 2.81
CA VAL A 42 9.37 -2.04 1.93
C VAL A 42 8.99 -1.25 0.68
N VAL A 43 8.53 0.00 0.84
CA VAL A 43 8.13 0.84 -0.29
C VAL A 43 9.30 1.12 -1.23
N SER A 44 10.49 1.40 -0.69
CA SER A 44 11.71 1.59 -1.50
C SER A 44 12.10 0.32 -2.25
N LEU A 45 12.06 -0.84 -1.61
CA LEU A 45 12.38 -2.13 -2.24
C LEU A 45 11.41 -2.49 -3.35
N ILE A 46 10.11 -2.28 -3.13
CA ILE A 46 9.07 -2.50 -4.16
C ILE A 46 9.36 -1.61 -5.38
N ARG A 47 9.61 -0.31 -5.17
CA ARG A 47 9.95 0.61 -6.27
C ARG A 47 11.14 0.11 -7.08
N HIS A 48 12.25 -0.20 -6.41
CA HIS A 48 13.44 -0.71 -7.10
C HIS A 48 13.23 -2.06 -7.78
N PHE A 49 12.38 -2.94 -7.25
CA PHE A 49 12.02 -4.20 -7.91
C PHE A 49 11.37 -3.96 -9.29
N PHE A 50 10.41 -3.03 -9.36
CA PHE A 50 9.74 -2.69 -10.62
C PHE A 50 10.66 -1.92 -11.59
N GLU A 51 11.43 -0.94 -11.08
CA GLU A 51 12.41 -0.20 -11.89
C GLU A 51 13.46 -1.13 -12.53
N ASN A 52 14.02 -2.07 -11.75
CA ASN A 52 15.02 -3.02 -12.25
C ASN A 52 14.45 -4.00 -13.30
N LYS A 53 13.13 -4.17 -13.35
CA LYS A 53 12.42 -4.94 -14.38
C LYS A 53 11.98 -4.09 -15.57
N GLY A 54 12.34 -2.81 -15.61
CA GLY A 54 12.05 -1.90 -16.72
C GLY A 54 10.66 -1.27 -16.66
N PHE A 55 9.95 -1.36 -15.54
CA PHE A 55 8.68 -0.64 -15.39
C PHE A 55 8.93 0.84 -15.16
N LEU A 56 8.11 1.69 -15.77
CA LEU A 56 8.10 3.12 -15.57
C LEU A 56 7.22 3.50 -14.37
N GLU A 57 7.77 4.17 -13.36
CA GLU A 57 6.95 4.78 -12.30
C GLU A 57 6.20 6.00 -12.88
N VAL A 58 4.90 6.06 -12.64
CA VAL A 58 4.02 7.13 -13.13
C VAL A 58 3.12 7.63 -12.00
N GLU A 59 2.57 8.84 -12.18
CA GLU A 59 1.53 9.39 -11.32
C GLU A 59 0.28 9.70 -12.14
N THR A 60 -0.88 9.26 -11.64
CA THR A 60 -2.18 9.50 -12.27
C THR A 60 -3.05 10.42 -11.40
N PRO A 61 -4.06 11.10 -11.98
CA PRO A 61 -4.91 12.02 -11.21
C PRO A 61 -5.59 11.33 -10.02
N MET A 62 -5.59 12.00 -8.86
CA MET A 62 -6.33 11.56 -7.67
C MET A 62 -7.77 12.07 -7.61
N MET A 63 -8.10 13.09 -8.40
CA MET A 63 -9.45 13.63 -8.54
C MET A 63 -10.01 13.21 -9.91
N HIS A 64 -10.91 12.23 -9.90
CA HIS A 64 -11.54 11.71 -11.10
C HIS A 64 -12.85 12.45 -11.40
N PRO A 65 -13.21 12.64 -12.68
CA PRO A 65 -14.54 13.12 -13.05
C PRO A 65 -15.62 12.05 -12.82
N ILE A 66 -15.24 10.76 -12.88
CA ILE A 66 -16.09 9.60 -12.62
C ILE A 66 -15.22 8.60 -11.86
N ALA A 67 -15.65 8.13 -10.69
CA ALA A 67 -14.93 7.10 -9.94
C ALA A 67 -14.99 5.74 -10.68
N GLY A 68 -13.88 5.02 -10.73
CA GLY A 68 -13.80 3.70 -11.36
C GLY A 68 -12.51 2.96 -10.99
N GLY A 69 -12.35 1.73 -11.50
CA GLY A 69 -11.19 0.87 -11.24
C GLY A 69 -11.29 0.01 -9.97
N ALA A 70 -12.37 0.14 -9.19
CA ALA A 70 -12.67 -0.75 -8.08
C ALA A 70 -14.17 -0.71 -7.78
N ASN A 71 -14.65 -1.66 -6.97
CA ASN A 71 -16.00 -1.63 -6.41
C ASN A 71 -15.94 -1.06 -4.98
N ALA A 72 -16.01 0.27 -4.86
CA ALA A 72 -15.92 0.99 -3.59
C ALA A 72 -16.71 2.30 -3.63
N LYS A 73 -17.18 2.77 -2.47
CA LYS A 73 -17.87 4.07 -2.38
C LYS A 73 -16.83 5.22 -2.41
N PRO A 74 -16.91 6.18 -3.35
CA PRO A 74 -15.93 7.27 -3.41
C PRO A 74 -16.26 8.39 -2.41
N PHE A 75 -15.23 9.18 -2.08
CA PHE A 75 -15.44 10.53 -1.54
C PHE A 75 -15.80 11.49 -2.66
N VAL A 76 -16.75 12.38 -2.42
CA VAL A 76 -17.19 13.42 -3.35
C VAL A 76 -16.66 14.76 -2.87
N THR A 77 -16.17 15.57 -3.80
CA THR A 77 -15.72 16.95 -3.57
C THR A 77 -16.16 17.84 -4.73
N PHE A 78 -15.94 19.15 -4.62
CA PHE A 78 -16.39 20.13 -5.60
C PHE A 78 -15.26 21.06 -6.03
N HIS A 79 -15.07 21.22 -7.33
CA HIS A 79 -14.06 22.11 -7.89
C HIS A 79 -14.68 23.48 -8.21
N ASN A 80 -14.57 24.43 -7.27
CA ASN A 80 -15.22 25.75 -7.32
C ASN A 80 -15.07 26.47 -8.67
N SER A 81 -13.84 26.63 -9.18
CA SER A 81 -13.60 27.39 -10.42
C SER A 81 -14.17 26.74 -11.68
N LEU A 82 -14.40 25.42 -11.66
CA LEU A 82 -14.95 24.68 -12.79
C LEU A 82 -16.45 24.42 -12.63
N GLY A 83 -17.01 24.68 -11.44
CA GLY A 83 -18.43 24.46 -11.15
C GLY A 83 -18.88 23.00 -11.25
N VAL A 84 -18.00 22.05 -10.93
CA VAL A 84 -18.24 20.61 -11.16
C VAL A 84 -17.82 19.75 -9.97
N GLU A 85 -18.50 18.63 -9.81
CA GLU A 85 -18.12 17.58 -8.86
C GLU A 85 -16.86 16.84 -9.32
N ARG A 86 -16.11 16.35 -8.32
CA ARG A 86 -14.96 15.46 -8.48
C ARG A 86 -15.04 14.36 -7.43
N PHE A 87 -14.44 13.23 -7.76
CA PHE A 87 -14.36 12.08 -6.88
C PHE A 87 -12.91 11.82 -6.53
N LEU A 88 -12.60 11.58 -5.25
CA LEU A 88 -11.28 11.05 -4.91
C LEU A 88 -11.18 9.62 -5.43
N ARG A 89 -10.06 9.27 -6.07
CA ARG A 89 -9.89 7.99 -6.74
C ARG A 89 -9.99 6.82 -5.76
N ILE A 90 -10.66 5.76 -6.19
CA ILE A 90 -10.74 4.47 -5.48
C ILE A 90 -9.67 3.48 -5.94
N ALA A 91 -9.14 3.67 -7.18
CA ALA A 91 -8.01 2.99 -7.80
C ALA A 91 -7.47 3.81 -9.00
N PRO A 92 -6.17 3.73 -9.35
CA PRO A 92 -5.60 4.31 -10.57
C PRO A 92 -5.80 3.47 -11.85
N GLU A 93 -6.25 2.21 -11.75
CA GLU A 93 -6.44 1.22 -12.84
C GLU A 93 -6.76 1.82 -14.23
N LEU A 94 -7.84 2.59 -14.36
CA LEU A 94 -8.31 3.06 -15.67
C LEU A 94 -7.32 4.03 -16.34
N TYR A 95 -6.60 4.83 -15.56
CA TYR A 95 -5.57 5.72 -16.09
C TYR A 95 -4.32 4.96 -16.48
N LEU A 96 -3.90 3.98 -15.67
CA LEU A 96 -2.75 3.14 -16.01
C LEU A 96 -3.00 2.32 -17.29
N LYS A 97 -4.21 1.78 -17.48
CA LYS A 97 -4.60 1.13 -18.75
C LYS A 97 -4.54 2.07 -19.96
N ARG A 98 -4.90 3.35 -19.79
CA ARG A 98 -4.78 4.34 -20.88
C ARG A 98 -3.31 4.59 -21.26
N LEU A 99 -2.39 4.53 -20.31
CA LEU A 99 -0.96 4.63 -20.59
C LEU A 99 -0.46 3.44 -21.42
N ILE A 100 -0.95 2.22 -21.11
CA ILE A 100 -0.67 1.05 -21.94
C ILE A 100 -1.19 1.23 -23.37
N VAL A 101 -2.44 1.67 -23.52
CA VAL A 101 -3.02 1.99 -24.84
C VAL A 101 -2.21 3.09 -25.56
N GLY A 102 -1.66 4.03 -24.81
CA GLY A 102 -0.78 5.10 -25.30
C GLY A 102 0.61 4.64 -25.74
N GLY A 103 0.96 3.36 -25.58
CA GLY A 103 2.19 2.76 -26.07
C GLY A 103 3.24 2.46 -25.00
N PHE A 104 2.97 2.72 -23.72
CA PHE A 104 3.85 2.23 -22.65
C PHE A 104 3.66 0.72 -22.46
N GLU A 105 4.75 -0.05 -22.34
CA GLU A 105 4.66 -1.51 -22.20
C GLU A 105 4.60 -1.95 -20.74
N ALA A 106 5.19 -1.20 -19.81
CA ALA A 106 5.26 -1.56 -18.40
C ALA A 106 5.23 -0.29 -17.53
N VAL A 107 4.18 -0.13 -16.72
CA VAL A 107 4.01 1.03 -15.83
C VAL A 107 3.60 0.57 -14.43
N PHE A 108 3.98 1.33 -13.41
CA PHE A 108 3.49 1.14 -12.05
C PHE A 108 3.30 2.48 -11.33
N GLU A 109 2.42 2.49 -10.33
CA GLU A 109 2.20 3.64 -9.45
C GLU A 109 2.10 3.16 -8.00
N ILE A 110 2.84 3.78 -7.08
CA ILE A 110 2.73 3.57 -5.63
C ILE A 110 2.16 4.84 -5.00
N ASN A 111 0.86 4.84 -4.69
CA ASN A 111 0.22 6.08 -4.29
C ASN A 111 -1.09 5.87 -3.50
N ARG A 112 -1.73 6.96 -3.05
CA ARG A 112 -2.90 6.94 -2.17
C ARG A 112 -4.18 6.63 -2.94
N CYS A 113 -5.01 5.75 -2.39
CA CYS A 113 -6.41 5.54 -2.76
C CYS A 113 -7.32 5.94 -1.59
N PHE A 114 -8.56 6.29 -1.92
CA PHE A 114 -9.53 6.81 -0.96
C PHE A 114 -10.85 6.06 -1.09
N ARG A 115 -11.36 5.50 0.02
CA ARG A 115 -12.64 4.78 0.06
C ARG A 115 -13.48 5.26 1.22
N ASN A 116 -14.70 5.70 0.91
CA ASN A 116 -15.67 6.23 1.88
C ASN A 116 -16.49 5.09 2.49
N GLU A 117 -15.79 4.26 3.26
CA GLU A 117 -16.29 3.02 3.86
C GLU A 117 -16.10 3.06 5.39
N GLY A 118 -16.53 2.00 6.08
CA GLY A 118 -16.28 1.84 7.52
C GLY A 118 -14.80 1.67 7.83
N MET A 119 -14.43 1.91 9.09
CA MET A 119 -13.08 1.69 9.60
C MET A 119 -13.03 0.44 10.49
N ASP A 120 -12.02 -0.39 10.29
CA ASP A 120 -11.72 -1.53 11.15
C ASP A 120 -10.20 -1.79 11.21
N LEU A 121 -9.78 -2.96 11.70
CA LEU A 121 -8.35 -3.31 11.86
C LEU A 121 -7.59 -3.37 10.53
N THR A 122 -8.30 -3.55 9.41
CA THR A 122 -7.74 -3.72 8.06
C THR A 122 -8.20 -2.64 7.07
N HIS A 123 -9.18 -1.81 7.44
CA HIS A 123 -9.75 -0.76 6.58
C HIS A 123 -9.52 0.64 7.17
N ASN A 124 -8.81 1.48 6.40
CA ASN A 124 -8.65 2.91 6.65
C ASN A 124 -9.16 3.70 5.44
N PRO A 125 -9.78 4.88 5.59
CA PRO A 125 -10.42 5.59 4.48
C PRO A 125 -9.43 6.08 3.41
N GLU A 126 -8.16 6.20 3.77
CA GLU A 126 -7.06 6.45 2.85
C GLU A 126 -5.94 5.42 3.06
N PHE A 127 -5.41 4.85 1.98
CA PHE A 127 -4.40 3.80 2.06
C PHE A 127 -3.52 3.78 0.81
N THR A 128 -2.28 3.34 0.98
CA THR A 128 -1.32 3.25 -0.12
C THR A 128 -1.47 1.91 -0.83
N THR A 129 -1.58 1.95 -2.15
CA THR A 129 -1.51 0.77 -3.01
C THR A 129 -0.28 0.86 -3.90
N ILE A 130 0.14 -0.29 -4.42
CA ILE A 130 0.87 -0.36 -5.67
C ILE A 130 -0.07 -0.98 -6.71
N GLU A 131 -0.14 -0.37 -7.89
CA GLU A 131 -0.76 -0.96 -9.06
C GLU A 131 0.21 -0.89 -10.23
N PHE A 132 0.23 -1.93 -11.05
CA PHE A 132 1.09 -2.01 -12.23
C PHE A 132 0.35 -2.66 -13.39
N TYR A 133 0.75 -2.31 -14.60
CA TYR A 133 0.25 -2.89 -15.83
C TYR A 133 1.43 -3.28 -16.72
N TRP A 134 1.34 -4.46 -17.31
CA TRP A 134 2.41 -5.07 -18.10
C TRP A 134 1.83 -5.66 -19.39
N ALA A 135 2.08 -4.97 -20.50
CA ALA A 135 1.61 -5.37 -21.83
C ALA A 135 2.17 -6.75 -22.22
N TYR A 136 1.40 -7.50 -23.01
CA TYR A 136 1.75 -8.84 -23.50
C TYR A 136 1.89 -9.94 -22.45
N HIS A 137 1.56 -9.65 -21.19
CA HIS A 137 1.57 -10.61 -20.09
C HIS A 137 0.14 -10.94 -19.64
N ASN A 138 -0.02 -12.11 -19.05
CA ASN A 138 -1.27 -12.57 -18.45
C ASN A 138 -1.09 -12.80 -16.94
N TYR A 139 -2.18 -13.14 -16.26
CA TYR A 139 -2.18 -13.28 -14.80
C TYR A 139 -1.21 -14.35 -14.26
N LYS A 140 -0.80 -15.35 -15.07
CA LYS A 140 0.22 -16.34 -14.66
C LYS A 140 1.59 -15.72 -14.50
N ASP A 141 1.96 -14.85 -15.44
CA ASP A 141 3.20 -14.07 -15.35
C ASP A 141 3.16 -13.16 -14.11
N LEU A 142 1.98 -12.65 -13.75
CA LEU A 142 1.80 -11.83 -12.55
C LEU A 142 1.88 -12.64 -11.25
N MET A 143 1.45 -13.92 -11.26
CA MET A 143 1.65 -14.82 -10.12
C MET A 143 3.14 -15.04 -9.86
N ASP A 144 3.91 -15.34 -10.91
CA ASP A 144 5.35 -15.58 -10.80
C ASP A 144 6.08 -14.29 -10.37
N LEU A 145 5.72 -13.13 -10.94
CA LEU A 145 6.25 -11.82 -10.55
C LEU A 145 5.96 -11.49 -9.07
N THR A 146 4.79 -11.87 -8.57
CA THR A 146 4.41 -11.67 -7.17
C THR A 146 5.28 -12.53 -6.24
N GLU A 147 5.50 -13.80 -6.57
CA GLU A 147 6.39 -14.67 -5.79
C GLU A 147 7.83 -14.13 -5.77
N GLU A 148 8.33 -13.65 -6.91
CA GLU A 148 9.65 -12.99 -6.99
C GLU A 148 9.76 -11.75 -6.10
N LEU A 149 8.71 -10.91 -6.08
CA LEU A 149 8.67 -9.72 -5.24
C LEU A 149 8.75 -10.09 -3.75
N PHE A 150 7.96 -11.08 -3.32
CA PHE A 150 7.99 -11.54 -1.93
C PHE A 150 9.34 -12.16 -1.56
N ALA A 151 9.93 -12.96 -2.45
CA ALA A 151 11.26 -13.53 -2.23
C ALA A 151 12.33 -12.43 -2.05
N LEU A 152 12.28 -11.38 -2.88
CA LEU A 152 13.18 -10.22 -2.73
C LEU A 152 12.93 -9.47 -1.42
N LEU A 153 11.68 -9.23 -1.03
CA LEU A 153 11.37 -8.55 0.23
C LEU A 153 11.85 -9.34 1.44
N LEU A 154 11.66 -10.66 1.45
CA LEU A 154 12.13 -11.53 2.54
C LEU A 154 13.66 -11.48 2.66
N ASP A 155 14.39 -11.61 1.56
CA ASP A 155 15.86 -11.48 1.53
C ASP A 155 16.32 -10.12 2.05
N LYS A 156 15.82 -9.03 1.45
CA LYS A 156 16.30 -7.67 1.75
C LYS A 156 15.89 -7.15 3.12
N LEU A 157 14.86 -7.72 3.72
CA LEU A 157 14.44 -7.44 5.09
C LEU A 157 15.08 -8.41 6.11
N ASN A 158 15.92 -9.35 5.67
CA ASN A 158 16.50 -10.42 6.49
C ASN A 158 15.43 -11.20 7.26
N LEU A 159 14.28 -11.43 6.61
CA LEU A 159 13.21 -12.26 7.14
C LEU A 159 13.49 -13.71 6.75
N GLY A 160 13.24 -14.63 7.68
CA GLY A 160 13.27 -16.05 7.36
C GLY A 160 12.21 -16.41 6.33
N LYS A 161 12.37 -17.56 5.67
CA LYS A 161 11.34 -18.10 4.75
C LYS A 161 10.05 -18.52 5.46
N THR A 162 10.08 -18.59 6.79
CA THR A 162 8.89 -18.85 7.61
C THR A 162 8.76 -17.71 8.61
N ILE A 163 7.59 -17.08 8.66
CA ILE A 163 7.27 -15.96 9.53
C ILE A 163 6.13 -16.37 10.44
N GLU A 164 6.27 -16.13 11.74
CA GLU A 164 5.16 -16.26 12.68
C GLU A 164 4.31 -14.98 12.67
N PHE A 165 2.99 -15.14 12.49
CA PHE A 165 2.03 -14.06 12.56
C PHE A 165 0.75 -14.55 13.20
N ASP A 166 0.34 -13.94 14.32
CA ASP A 166 -0.89 -14.26 15.06
C ASP A 166 -1.01 -15.76 15.40
N GLY A 167 0.08 -16.35 15.91
CA GLY A 167 0.17 -17.77 16.25
C GLY A 167 0.18 -18.74 15.06
N LYS A 168 0.24 -18.23 13.83
CA LYS A 168 0.32 -19.03 12.60
C LYS A 168 1.70 -18.91 11.96
N MET A 169 2.23 -20.03 11.50
CA MET A 169 3.47 -20.07 10.72
C MET A 169 3.15 -19.91 9.23
N ILE A 170 3.53 -18.77 8.66
CA ILE A 170 3.40 -18.46 7.23
C ILE A 170 4.69 -18.87 6.53
N ASN A 171 4.59 -19.84 5.60
CA ASN A 171 5.74 -20.43 4.93
C ASN A 171 5.85 -19.97 3.46
N PHE A 172 6.90 -19.22 3.15
CA PHE A 172 7.25 -18.70 1.82
C PHE A 172 8.34 -19.53 1.11
N SER A 173 8.71 -20.71 1.63
CA SER A 173 9.77 -21.54 1.05
C SER A 173 9.37 -22.32 -0.21
N LYS A 174 8.08 -22.42 -0.48
CA LYS A 174 7.48 -23.12 -1.63
C LYS A 174 6.74 -22.12 -2.51
N PRO A 175 6.50 -22.43 -3.80
CA PRO A 175 5.56 -21.68 -4.62
C PRO A 175 4.23 -21.52 -3.91
N PHE A 176 3.57 -20.38 -4.10
CA PHE A 176 2.31 -20.09 -3.42
C PHE A 176 1.23 -21.05 -3.91
N GLU A 177 0.39 -21.50 -2.98
CA GLU A 177 -0.69 -22.43 -3.31
C GLU A 177 -1.70 -21.73 -4.23
N ARG A 178 -1.97 -22.35 -5.39
CA ARG A 178 -2.92 -21.83 -6.39
C ARG A 178 -4.26 -22.55 -6.26
N ILE A 179 -5.23 -21.87 -5.67
CA ILE A 179 -6.58 -22.39 -5.43
C ILE A 179 -7.55 -21.71 -6.39
N THR A 180 -8.34 -22.50 -7.14
CA THR A 180 -9.36 -21.95 -8.05
C THR A 180 -10.60 -21.54 -7.26
N TYR A 181 -11.05 -20.30 -7.45
CA TYR A 181 -12.31 -19.80 -6.87
C TYR A 181 -13.49 -20.56 -7.49
N LYS A 182 -14.47 -20.96 -6.66
CA LYS A 182 -15.69 -21.67 -7.10
C LYS A 182 -16.87 -20.73 -7.17
#